data_AF-A0A6V6ZLS6-F1
#
_entry.id   AF-A0A6V6ZLS6-F1
#
_cell.length_a   1.000
_cell.length_b   1.000
_cell.length_c   1.000
_cell.angle_alpha   90.00
_cell.angle_beta   90.00
_cell.angle_gamma   90.00
#
_symmetry.space_group_name_H-M   'P 1'
#
loop_
_entity.id
_entity.type
_entity.pdbx_description
1 polymer ?
#
loop_
_entity_poly.entity_id
_entity_poly.type
_entity_poly.pdbx_seq_one_letter_code
_entity_poly.pdbx_strand_id
1 'polypeptide(L)'
;MLYRLSAFWARVELWSAALLALIVTVLILLNVVTRSTGNALFWVDELAIYSMVWMTFLGASAALHHRDAVSITIVTDAVSTRIKHLIDKCVDVIVFAFALAMLWFCWRWFLPLNIVQAGFDTTAFQGQTFNFIYAEPTLTLGLPKFLFWLVMWLFALGATLHSAMHLFGTRPVS
;
A
#
# COMPACT_ATOMS: atom_id res chain seq x y z
N MET A 1 -10.18 -21.64 -1.42
CA MET A 1 -9.45 -21.13 -0.23
C MET A 1 -8.87 -19.73 -0.46
N LEU A 2 -8.14 -19.51 -1.56
CA LEU A 2 -7.55 -18.20 -1.94
C LEU A 2 -8.56 -17.03 -1.97
N TYR A 3 -9.79 -17.29 -2.46
CA TYR A 3 -10.84 -16.27 -2.50
C TYR A 3 -11.22 -15.73 -1.11
N ARG A 4 -11.37 -16.62 -0.13
CA ARG A 4 -11.72 -16.24 1.25
C ARG A 4 -10.58 -15.48 1.93
N LEU A 5 -9.34 -15.88 1.68
CA LEU A 5 -8.16 -15.23 2.23
C LEU A 5 -8.04 -13.79 1.69
N SER A 6 -8.22 -13.62 0.38
CA SER A 6 -8.18 -12.31 -0.26
C SER A 6 -9.35 -11.42 0.17
N ALA A 7 -10.57 -11.94 0.28
CA ALA A 7 -11.72 -11.17 0.74
C ALA A 7 -11.58 -10.74 2.22
N PHE A 8 -10.96 -11.58 3.06
CA PHE A 8 -10.62 -11.20 4.43
C PHE A 8 -9.55 -10.10 4.45
N TRP A 9 -8.51 -10.23 3.64
CA TRP A 9 -7.46 -9.23 3.50
C TRP A 9 -8.01 -7.87 3.04
N ALA A 10 -8.81 -7.85 1.98
CA ALA A 10 -9.46 -6.63 1.49
C ALA A 10 -10.36 -5.98 2.55
N ARG A 11 -11.06 -6.78 3.36
CA ARG A 11 -11.86 -6.27 4.48
C ARG A 11 -10.98 -5.61 5.54
N VAL A 12 -9.86 -6.23 5.91
CA VAL A 12 -8.90 -5.65 6.86
C VAL A 12 -8.30 -4.35 6.32
N GLU A 13 -7.94 -4.31 5.03
CA GLU A 13 -7.44 -3.10 4.36
C GLU A 13 -8.48 -1.97 4.41
N LEU A 14 -9.73 -2.25 4.09
CA LEU A 14 -10.85 -1.28 4.13
C LEU A 14 -11.12 -0.76 5.54
N TRP A 15 -11.16 -1.64 6.55
CA TRP A 15 -11.31 -1.21 7.95
C TRP A 15 -10.14 -0.37 8.43
N SER A 16 -8.92 -0.73 8.03
CA SER A 16 -7.71 0.02 8.36
C SER A 16 -7.71 1.39 7.68
N ALA A 17 -8.11 1.47 6.40
CA ALA A 17 -8.27 2.73 5.68
C ALA A 17 -9.34 3.61 6.33
N ALA A 18 -10.49 3.06 6.73
CA ALA A 18 -11.54 3.80 7.42
C ALA A 18 -11.09 4.32 8.79
N LEU A 19 -10.34 3.51 9.55
CA LEU A 19 -9.74 3.93 10.82
C LEU A 19 -8.73 5.07 10.61
N LEU A 20 -7.88 4.96 9.60
CA LEU A 20 -6.94 6.02 9.24
C LEU A 20 -7.65 7.31 8.80
N ALA A 21 -8.76 7.20 8.06
CA ALA A 21 -9.58 8.35 7.71
C ALA A 21 -10.09 9.08 8.96
N LEU A 22 -10.63 8.33 9.94
CA LEU A 22 -11.06 8.87 11.22
C LEU A 22 -9.91 9.55 11.97
N ILE A 23 -8.74 8.90 12.03
CA ILE A 23 -7.53 9.45 12.65
C ILE A 23 -7.13 10.75 11.97
N VAL A 24 -7.10 10.80 10.63
CA VAL A 24 -6.79 12.03 9.87
C VAL A 24 -7.80 13.13 10.20
N THR A 25 -9.10 12.83 10.23
CA THR A 25 -10.13 13.81 10.58
C THR A 25 -9.91 14.37 12.00
N VAL A 26 -9.67 13.50 12.98
CA VAL A 26 -9.40 13.91 14.38
C VAL A 26 -8.12 14.72 14.48
N LEU A 27 -7.04 14.33 13.78
CA LEU A 27 -5.78 15.05 13.75
C LEU A 27 -5.94 16.44 13.15
N ILE A 28 -6.68 16.57 12.04
CA ILE A 28 -6.94 17.88 11.42
C ILE A 28 -7.76 18.76 12.37
N LEU A 29 -8.82 18.22 13.00
CA LEU A 29 -9.61 18.98 13.99
C LEU A 29 -8.75 19.43 15.17
N LEU A 30 -7.90 18.54 15.70
CA LEU A 30 -6.96 18.86 16.77
C LEU A 30 -5.98 19.95 16.32
N ASN A 31 -5.43 19.86 15.11
CA ASN A 31 -4.54 20.88 14.56
C ASN A 31 -5.23 22.24 14.48
N VAL A 32 -6.46 22.29 13.94
CA VAL A 32 -7.24 23.52 13.80
C VAL A 32 -7.51 24.16 15.17
N VAL A 33 -7.94 23.38 16.17
CA VAL A 33 -8.20 23.88 17.53
C VAL A 33 -6.90 24.36 18.19
N THR A 34 -5.82 23.59 18.09
CA THR A 34 -4.57 23.96 18.77
C THR A 34 -3.91 25.18 18.10
N ARG A 35 -4.01 25.27 16.76
CA ARG A 35 -3.58 26.42 15.99
C ARG A 35 -4.42 27.66 16.31
N SER A 36 -5.73 27.54 16.55
CA SER A 36 -6.55 28.67 16.98
C SER A 36 -6.20 29.16 18.38
N THR A 37 -5.63 28.30 19.23
CA THR A 37 -5.11 28.66 20.57
C THR A 37 -3.65 29.14 20.57
N GLY A 38 -3.02 29.31 19.40
CA GLY A 38 -1.67 29.87 19.26
C GLY A 38 -0.52 28.88 19.42
N ASN A 39 -0.78 27.57 19.54
CA ASN A 39 0.25 26.53 19.61
C ASN A 39 0.14 25.57 18.41
N ALA A 40 0.89 25.84 17.34
CA ALA A 40 0.88 24.99 16.15
C ALA A 40 1.65 23.68 16.43
N LEU A 41 0.93 22.55 16.47
CA LEU A 41 1.53 21.22 16.63
C LEU A 41 2.00 20.70 15.26
N PHE A 42 3.22 21.05 14.86
CA PHE A 42 3.78 20.67 13.55
C PHE A 42 3.83 19.15 13.30
N TRP A 43 3.92 18.34 14.37
CA TRP A 43 3.88 16.88 14.26
C TRP A 43 2.53 16.33 13.80
N VAL A 44 1.44 17.06 14.02
CA VAL A 44 0.09 16.65 13.64
C VAL A 44 -0.07 16.70 12.12
N ASP A 45 0.46 17.75 11.48
CA ASP A 45 0.47 17.87 10.01
C ASP A 45 1.26 16.72 9.37
N GLU A 46 2.45 16.42 9.89
CA GLU A 46 3.29 15.33 9.39
C GLU A 46 2.60 13.96 9.57
N LEU A 47 1.98 13.71 10.74
CA LEU A 47 1.26 12.46 11.00
C LEU A 47 0.02 12.29 10.13
N ALA A 48 -0.70 13.39 9.86
CA ALA A 48 -1.88 13.37 8.99
C ALA A 48 -1.49 13.01 7.55
N ILE A 49 -0.40 13.58 7.02
CA ILE A 49 0.13 13.23 5.69
C ILE A 49 0.47 11.75 5.62
N TYR A 50 1.21 11.22 6.60
CA TYR A 50 1.55 9.79 6.61
C TYR A 50 0.31 8.89 6.74
N SER A 51 -0.68 9.29 7.53
CA SER A 51 -1.94 8.55 7.66
C SER A 51 -2.74 8.54 6.36
N MET A 52 -2.78 9.66 5.62
CA MET A 52 -3.38 9.72 4.29
C MET A 52 -2.66 8.84 3.27
N VAL A 53 -1.32 8.78 3.31
CA VAL A 53 -0.53 7.88 2.47
C VAL A 53 -0.92 6.43 2.76
N TRP A 54 -0.95 6.03 4.04
CA TRP A 54 -1.38 4.69 4.45
C TRP A 54 -2.79 4.36 3.98
N MET A 55 -3.73 5.28 4.18
CA MET A 55 -5.11 5.11 3.73
C MET A 55 -5.21 4.92 2.22
N THR A 56 -4.46 5.71 1.45
CA THR A 56 -4.48 5.67 -0.02
C THR A 56 -3.98 4.35 -0.55
N PHE A 57 -2.85 3.85 -0.04
CA PHE A 57 -2.30 2.57 -0.46
C PHE A 57 -3.17 1.38 -0.04
N LEU A 58 -3.70 1.38 1.19
CA LEU A 58 -4.63 0.33 1.64
C LEU A 58 -5.93 0.34 0.83
N GLY A 59 -6.48 1.53 0.56
CA GLY A 59 -7.65 1.69 -0.31
C GLY A 59 -7.40 1.23 -1.74
N ALA A 60 -6.23 1.54 -2.30
CA ALA A 60 -5.83 1.10 -3.63
C ALA A 60 -5.67 -0.43 -3.72
N SER A 61 -5.07 -1.07 -2.71
CA SER A 61 -4.98 -2.53 -2.63
C SER A 61 -6.37 -3.19 -2.59
N ALA A 62 -7.28 -2.65 -1.77
CA ALA A 62 -8.64 -3.14 -1.68
C ALA A 62 -9.46 -2.90 -2.97
N ALA A 63 -9.22 -1.79 -3.68
CA ALA A 63 -9.83 -1.50 -4.97
C ALA A 63 -9.36 -2.49 -6.06
N LEU A 64 -8.10 -2.94 -6.00
CA LEU A 64 -7.60 -4.00 -6.87
C LEU A 64 -8.34 -5.32 -6.64
N HIS A 65 -8.76 -5.65 -5.42
CA HIS A 65 -9.57 -6.84 -5.16
C HIS A 65 -10.90 -6.84 -5.92
N HIS A 66 -11.59 -5.70 -5.89
CA HIS A 66 -12.95 -5.55 -6.43
C HIS A 66 -12.98 -5.31 -7.94
N ARG A 67 -11.83 -5.12 -8.59
CA ARG A 67 -11.70 -4.73 -10.02
C ARG A 67 -12.37 -3.40 -10.38
N ASP A 68 -12.79 -2.62 -9.39
CA ASP A 68 -13.48 -1.34 -9.59
C ASP A 68 -12.59 -0.30 -10.29
N ALA A 69 -11.27 -0.47 -10.25
CA ALA A 69 -10.31 0.47 -10.83
C ALA A 69 -10.16 0.37 -12.36
N VAL A 70 -10.54 -0.74 -13.02
CA VAL A 70 -10.15 -1.00 -14.42
C VAL A 70 -11.20 -1.76 -15.24
N SER A 71 -12.49 -1.45 -15.08
CA SER A 71 -13.46 -1.79 -16.13
C SER A 71 -13.87 -0.50 -16.83
N ILE A 72 -13.16 -0.14 -17.90
CA ILE A 72 -13.66 0.82 -18.88
C ILE A 72 -14.82 0.11 -19.60
N THR A 73 -15.97 0.05 -18.93
CA THR A 73 -17.19 -0.62 -19.39
C THR A 73 -17.57 -0.19 -20.79
N ILE A 74 -17.34 1.09 -21.12
CA ILE A 74 -17.59 1.67 -22.44
C ILE A 74 -16.83 0.96 -23.57
N VAL A 75 -15.58 0.57 -23.34
CA VAL A 75 -14.76 -0.11 -24.37
C VAL A 75 -15.07 -1.61 -24.39
N THR A 76 -15.31 -2.22 -23.23
CA THR A 76 -15.57 -3.67 -23.14
C THR A 76 -16.97 -4.08 -23.62
N ASP A 77 -17.95 -3.17 -23.58
CA ASP A 77 -19.32 -3.45 -24.01
C ASP A 77 -19.50 -3.35 -25.54
N ALA A 78 -18.53 -2.74 -26.24
CA ALA A 78 -18.50 -2.65 -27.69
C ALA A 78 -17.82 -3.86 -28.37
N VAL A 79 -17.25 -4.81 -27.61
CA VAL A 79 -16.47 -5.95 -28.14
C VAL A 79 -17.09 -7.30 -27.79
N SER A 80 -16.84 -8.30 -28.64
CA SER A 80 -17.32 -9.66 -28.41
C SER A 80 -16.79 -10.26 -27.09
N THR A 81 -17.56 -11.15 -26.46
CA THR A 81 -17.25 -11.79 -25.17
C THR A 81 -15.87 -12.44 -25.13
N ARG A 82 -15.37 -12.97 -26.26
CA ARG A 82 -14.03 -13.57 -26.36
C ARG A 82 -12.92 -12.53 -26.24
N ILE A 83 -13.08 -11.36 -26.86
CA ILE A 83 -12.08 -10.28 -26.81
C ILE A 83 -12.09 -9.63 -25.43
N LYS A 84 -13.26 -9.44 -24.82
CA LYS A 84 -13.40 -8.96 -23.43
C LYS A 84 -12.60 -9.84 -22.47
N HIS A 85 -12.74 -11.16 -22.57
CA HIS A 85 -11.98 -12.09 -21.73
C HIS A 85 -10.47 -12.06 -21.95
N LEU A 86 -10.01 -11.81 -23.18
CA LEU A 86 -8.59 -11.65 -23.47
C LEU A 86 -8.05 -10.36 -22.85
N ILE A 87 -8.78 -9.25 -22.99
CA ILE A 87 -8.43 -7.95 -22.41
C ILE A 87 -8.33 -8.08 -20.88
N ASP A 88 -9.34 -8.65 -20.23
CA ASP A 88 -9.34 -8.87 -18.78
C ASP A 88 -8.09 -9.65 -18.34
N LYS A 89 -7.77 -10.75 -19.04
CA LYS A 89 -6.57 -11.54 -18.72
C LYS A 89 -5.28 -10.76 -18.94
N CYS A 90 -5.17 -9.97 -20.00
CA CYS A 90 -4.00 -9.14 -20.24
C CYS A 90 -3.82 -8.10 -19.12
N VAL A 91 -4.91 -7.45 -18.69
CA VAL A 91 -4.88 -6.51 -17.57
C VAL A 91 -4.44 -7.22 -16.29
N ASP A 92 -4.99 -8.38 -15.98
CA ASP A 92 -4.60 -9.18 -14.81
C ASP A 92 -3.11 -9.53 -14.80
N VAL A 93 -2.57 -9.93 -15.96
CA VAL A 93 -1.14 -10.25 -16.12
C VAL A 93 -0.26 -9.00 -15.92
N ILE A 94 -0.66 -7.86 -16.49
CA ILE A 94 0.08 -6.60 -16.34
C ILE A 94 0.08 -6.15 -14.88
N VAL A 95 -1.06 -6.19 -14.20
CA VAL A 95 -1.18 -5.84 -12.78
C VAL A 95 -0.36 -6.78 -11.91
N PHE A 96 -0.38 -8.09 -12.21
CA PHE A 96 0.45 -9.08 -11.50
C PHE A 96 1.94 -8.82 -11.69
N ALA A 97 2.39 -8.56 -12.92
CA ALA A 97 3.77 -8.22 -13.21
C ALA A 97 4.21 -6.92 -12.51
N PHE A 98 3.34 -5.91 -12.49
CA PHE A 98 3.57 -4.67 -11.76
C PHE A 98 3.71 -4.91 -10.24
N ALA A 99 2.85 -5.74 -9.65
CA ALA A 99 2.92 -6.07 -8.23
C ALA A 99 4.23 -6.80 -7.87
N LEU A 100 4.68 -7.75 -8.72
CA LEU A 100 5.96 -8.41 -8.54
C LEU A 100 7.14 -7.45 -8.67
N ALA A 101 7.10 -6.52 -9.63
CA ALA A 101 8.11 -5.49 -9.76
C ALA A 101 8.17 -4.60 -8.51
N MET A 102 7.02 -4.20 -7.96
CA MET A 102 6.95 -3.46 -6.70
C MET A 102 7.59 -4.22 -5.53
N LEU A 103 7.32 -5.52 -5.38
CA LEU A 103 7.98 -6.35 -4.36
C LEU A 103 9.50 -6.39 -4.55
N TRP A 104 9.96 -6.53 -5.79
CA TRP A 104 11.39 -6.53 -6.10
C TRP A 104 12.05 -5.19 -5.77
N PHE A 105 11.42 -4.06 -6.10
CA PHE A 105 11.89 -2.73 -5.72
C PHE A 105 11.91 -2.55 -4.20
N CYS A 106 10.87 -2.97 -3.48
CA CYS A 106 10.84 -2.92 -2.02
C CYS A 106 11.99 -3.73 -1.41
N TRP A 107 12.26 -4.93 -1.93
CA TRP A 107 13.38 -5.76 -1.50
C TRP A 107 14.73 -5.10 -1.74
N ARG A 108 14.94 -4.53 -2.94
CA ARG A 108 16.19 -3.86 -3.30
C ARG A 108 16.43 -2.58 -2.51
N TRP A 109 15.35 -1.91 -2.12
CA TRP A 109 15.39 -0.65 -1.40
C TRP A 109 15.58 -0.83 0.10
N PHE A 110 14.87 -1.77 0.73
CA PHE A 110 14.96 -2.04 2.17
C PHE A 110 16.13 -2.95 2.53
N LEU A 111 16.66 -3.74 1.59
CA LEU A 111 17.78 -4.65 1.81
C LEU A 111 17.65 -5.48 3.11
N PRO A 112 16.52 -6.20 3.32
CA PRO A 112 16.21 -6.84 4.60
C PRO A 112 17.24 -7.89 5.04
N LEU A 113 17.92 -8.55 4.09
CA LEU A 113 19.00 -9.50 4.41
C LEU A 113 20.23 -8.81 5.03
N ASN A 114 20.57 -7.61 4.55
CA ASN A 114 21.77 -6.91 4.99
C ASN A 114 21.58 -6.36 6.41
N ILE A 115 20.39 -5.87 6.76
CA ILE A 115 20.11 -5.42 8.13
C ILE A 115 20.13 -6.58 9.14
N VAL A 116 19.69 -7.77 8.73
CA VAL A 116 19.79 -8.98 9.55
C VAL A 116 21.25 -9.42 9.72
N GLN A 117 22.05 -9.37 8.64
CA GLN A 117 23.48 -9.66 8.71
C GLN A 117 24.25 -8.65 9.57
N ALA A 118 23.82 -7.39 9.56
CA ALA A 118 24.34 -6.35 10.45
C ALA A 118 23.85 -6.49 11.91
N GLY A 119 23.05 -7.52 12.24
CA GLY A 119 22.55 -7.73 13.60
C GLY A 119 21.54 -6.68 14.07
N PHE A 120 20.80 -6.06 13.14
CA PHE A 120 19.91 -4.92 13.38
C PHE A 120 20.62 -3.64 13.85
N ASP A 121 21.94 -3.55 13.69
CA ASP A 121 22.70 -2.33 13.90
C ASP A 121 22.56 -1.41 12.67
N THR A 122 21.85 -0.29 12.85
CA THR A 122 21.59 0.67 11.78
C THR A 122 22.85 1.40 11.35
N THR A 123 23.83 1.62 12.23
CA THR A 123 25.09 2.28 11.92
C THR A 123 25.99 1.36 11.11
N ALA A 124 26.09 0.08 11.50
CA ALA A 124 26.82 -0.92 10.73
C ALA A 124 26.21 -1.13 9.33
N PHE A 125 24.88 -1.18 9.24
CA PHE A 125 24.16 -1.27 7.97
C PHE A 125 24.45 -0.08 7.05
N GLN A 126 24.36 1.16 7.57
CA GLN A 126 24.67 2.37 6.80
C GLN A 126 26.10 2.35 6.26
N GLY A 127 27.08 1.94 7.09
CA GLY A 127 28.49 1.87 6.69
C GLY A 127 28.75 0.83 5.59
N GLN A 128 27.98 -0.27 5.56
CA GLN A 128 28.15 -1.33 4.55
C GLN A 128 27.40 -1.04 3.24
N THR A 129 26.20 -0.47 3.31
CA THR A 129 25.31 -0.35 2.16
C THR A 129 25.06 1.08 1.69
N PHE A 130 25.58 2.09 2.40
CA PHE A 130 25.29 3.52 2.17
C PHE A 130 23.78 3.83 2.13
N ASN A 131 22.98 3.06 2.87
CA ASN A 131 21.52 3.17 2.88
C ASN A 131 21.05 3.65 4.25
N PHE A 132 20.31 4.75 4.27
CA PHE A 132 19.90 5.46 5.49
C PHE A 132 18.45 5.17 5.90
N ILE A 133 17.76 4.26 5.20
CA ILE A 133 16.33 4.00 5.38
C ILE A 133 15.93 3.72 6.84
N TYR A 134 16.73 2.97 7.60
CA TYR A 134 16.44 2.60 9.00
C TYR A 134 16.90 3.64 10.02
N ALA A 135 17.72 4.59 9.62
CA ALA A 135 18.35 5.56 10.52
C ALA A 135 17.77 6.97 10.39
N GLU A 136 17.05 7.25 9.30
CA GLU A 136 16.46 8.55 9.05
C GLU A 136 15.19 8.74 9.88
N PRO A 137 15.16 9.69 10.85
CA PRO A 137 13.96 10.03 11.57
C PRO A 137 13.06 10.95 10.73
N THR A 138 11.77 10.97 11.06
CA THR A 138 10.81 11.99 10.62
C THR A 138 11.18 13.37 11.16
N LEU A 139 10.80 14.42 10.43
CA LEU A 139 11.26 15.78 10.69
C LEU A 139 10.70 16.35 11.99
N THR A 140 9.46 16.02 12.34
CA THR A 140 8.75 16.63 13.47
C THR A 140 8.31 15.59 14.51
N LEU A 141 8.04 14.36 14.10
CA LEU A 141 7.65 13.25 15.00
C LEU A 141 8.85 12.56 15.69
N GLY A 142 10.07 12.68 15.14
CA GLY A 142 11.26 11.96 15.63
C GLY A 142 11.16 10.42 15.53
N LEU A 143 10.13 9.88 14.89
CA LEU A 143 9.95 8.45 14.66
C LEU A 143 10.78 7.98 13.46
N PRO A 144 11.19 6.71 13.41
CA PRO A 144 11.96 6.20 12.28
C PRO A 144 11.10 6.14 11.00
N LYS A 145 11.57 6.75 9.92
CA LYS A 145 10.80 6.94 8.67
C LYS A 145 10.41 5.62 8.00
N PHE A 146 11.23 4.56 8.15
CA PHE A 146 10.96 3.25 7.55
C PHE A 146 9.59 2.67 7.95
N LEU A 147 9.08 2.99 9.15
CA LEU A 147 7.75 2.56 9.60
C LEU A 147 6.67 3.03 8.64
N PHE A 148 6.75 4.27 8.18
CA PHE A 148 5.77 4.83 7.26
C PHE A 148 5.87 4.21 5.87
N TRP A 149 7.06 3.78 5.47
CA TRP A 149 7.30 3.15 4.17
C TRP A 149 6.91 1.66 4.14
N LEU A 150 6.66 1.02 5.30
CA LEU A 150 6.14 -0.35 5.36
C LEU A 150 4.79 -0.52 4.64
N VAL A 151 4.04 0.57 4.46
CA VAL A 151 2.82 0.56 3.64
C VAL A 151 3.06 0.03 2.23
N MET A 152 4.25 0.29 1.65
CA MET A 152 4.59 -0.19 0.30
C MET A 152 4.74 -1.71 0.27
N TRP A 153 5.26 -2.32 1.33
CA TRP A 153 5.31 -3.77 1.47
C TRP A 153 3.91 -4.36 1.58
N LEU A 154 3.05 -3.76 2.41
CA LEU A 154 1.67 -4.21 2.57
C LEU A 154 0.90 -4.11 1.25
N PHE A 155 1.01 -2.97 0.56
CA PHE A 155 0.40 -2.77 -0.76
C PHE A 155 0.93 -3.77 -1.79
N ALA A 156 2.24 -3.97 -1.88
CA ALA A 156 2.82 -4.87 -2.86
C ALA A 156 2.39 -6.32 -2.61
N LEU A 157 2.38 -6.77 -1.35
CA LEU A 157 1.90 -8.11 -0.97
C LEU A 157 0.40 -8.27 -1.24
N GLY A 158 -0.41 -7.28 -0.88
CA GLY A 158 -1.85 -7.25 -1.15
C GLY A 158 -2.13 -7.29 -2.64
N ALA A 159 -1.50 -6.40 -3.42
CA ALA A 159 -1.61 -6.35 -4.88
C ALA A 159 -1.22 -7.67 -5.54
N THR A 160 -0.12 -8.31 -5.10
CA THR A 160 0.28 -9.64 -5.61
C THR A 160 -0.75 -10.70 -5.26
N LEU A 161 -1.31 -10.70 -4.04
CA LEU A 161 -2.35 -11.65 -3.63
C LEU A 161 -3.63 -11.47 -4.45
N HIS A 162 -4.09 -10.23 -4.64
CA HIS A 162 -5.29 -9.88 -5.40
C HIS A 162 -5.16 -10.25 -6.88
N SER A 163 -4.05 -9.88 -7.51
CA SER A 163 -3.80 -10.19 -8.92
C SER A 163 -3.54 -11.68 -9.16
N ALA A 164 -2.85 -12.39 -8.25
CA ALA A 164 -2.71 -13.84 -8.32
C ALA A 164 -4.07 -14.55 -8.23
N MET A 165 -4.96 -14.07 -7.34
CA MET A 165 -6.31 -14.61 -7.20
C MET A 165 -7.14 -14.42 -8.48
N HIS A 166 -6.97 -13.32 -9.19
CA HIS A 166 -7.59 -13.09 -10.49
C HIS A 166 -7.01 -13.96 -11.61
N LEU A 167 -5.70 -14.18 -11.60
CA LEU A 167 -5.01 -14.97 -12.63
C LEU A 167 -5.26 -16.48 -12.49
N PHE A 168 -5.26 -16.98 -11.24
CA PHE A 168 -5.37 -18.42 -10.93
C PHE A 168 -6.76 -18.83 -10.41
N GLY A 169 -7.62 -17.88 -10.04
CA GLY A 169 -8.98 -18.15 -9.61
C GLY A 169 -9.88 -18.56 -10.77
N THR A 170 -10.55 -19.69 -10.64
CA THR A 170 -11.65 -20.07 -11.54
C THR A 170 -12.78 -19.06 -11.40
N ARG A 171 -13.07 -18.31 -12.47
CA ARG A 171 -14.23 -17.42 -12.55
C ARG A 171 -15.48 -18.21 -12.13
N PRO A 172 -16.28 -17.74 -11.15
CA PRO A 172 -17.63 -18.24 -11.04
C PRO A 172 -18.35 -17.84 -12.32
N VAL A 173 -18.72 -18.84 -13.12
CA VAL A 173 -19.59 -18.66 -14.28
C VAL A 173 -20.95 -18.23 -13.71
N SER A 174 -21.28 -16.95 -13.86
CA SER A 174 -22.65 -16.46 -13.72
C SER A 174 -23.42 -16.76 -14.99
#